data_AF-A0A9D1WX50-F1
#
_entry.id   AF-A0A9D1WX50-F1
#
_cell.length_a   1.000
_cell.length_b   1.000
_cell.length_c   1.000
_cell.angle_alpha   90.00
_cell.angle_beta   90.00
_cell.angle_gamma   90.00
#
_symmetry.space_group_name_H-M   'P 1'
#
loop_
_entity.id
_entity.type
_entity.pdbx_description
1 polymer ?
#
loop_
_entity_poly.entity_id
_entity_poly.type
_entity_poly.pdbx_seq_one_letter_code
_entity_poly.pdbx_strand_id
1 'polypeptide(L)'
;MKKIMILAGPALAYLICYIIYGFRQSIFSQADIPVTVLFLLECVGYCVIGMLLLIVSEAIRKERRDQGTKILCGVDIIVPLVIWIFGIKTGNFIMMTNGFVFVYFVFLGGILYSIIKS
;
A
#
# COMPACT_ATOMS: atom_id res chain seq x y z
N MET A 1 14.16 -15.41 -3.43
CA MET A 1 13.47 -14.84 -2.25
C MET A 1 13.30 -13.32 -2.31
N LYS A 2 14.30 -12.51 -2.72
CA LYS A 2 14.19 -11.03 -2.78
C LYS A 2 13.02 -10.49 -3.64
N LYS A 3 12.68 -11.16 -4.74
CA LYS A 3 11.59 -10.75 -5.65
C LYS A 3 10.19 -10.83 -5.03
N ILE A 4 9.99 -11.70 -4.03
CA ILE A 4 8.71 -11.82 -3.31
C ILE A 4 8.40 -10.51 -2.56
N MET A 5 9.43 -9.78 -2.13
CA MET A 5 9.28 -8.52 -1.41
C MET A 5 8.62 -7.44 -2.26
N ILE A 6 8.77 -7.51 -3.59
CA ILE A 6 8.18 -6.54 -4.53
C ILE A 6 6.67 -6.57 -4.43
N LEU A 7 6.06 -7.77 -4.40
CA LEU A 7 4.61 -7.95 -4.22
C LEU A 7 4.19 -7.86 -2.75
N ALA A 8 5.00 -8.40 -1.84
CA ALA A 8 4.64 -8.48 -0.43
C ALA A 8 4.60 -7.10 0.24
N GLY A 9 5.48 -6.17 -0.15
CA GLY A 9 5.52 -4.82 0.42
C GLY A 9 4.23 -4.02 0.21
N PRO A 10 3.77 -3.83 -1.04
CA PRO A 10 2.48 -3.18 -1.32
C PRO A 10 1.31 -3.91 -0.64
N ALA A 11 1.27 -5.25 -0.70
CA ALA A 11 0.20 -6.03 -0.07
C ALA A 11 0.13 -5.80 1.45
N LEU A 12 1.27 -5.78 2.14
CA LEU A 12 1.33 -5.46 3.58
C LEU A 12 0.92 -4.01 3.85
N ALA A 13 1.29 -3.06 3.01
CA ALA A 13 0.88 -1.67 3.16
C ALA A 13 -0.65 -1.51 3.02
N TYR A 14 -1.27 -2.19 2.05
CA TYR A 14 -2.73 -2.23 1.93
C TYR A 14 -3.38 -2.88 3.16
N LEU A 15 -2.80 -3.95 3.71
CA LEU A 15 -3.29 -4.58 4.94
C LEU A 15 -3.21 -3.64 6.14
N ILE A 16 -2.12 -2.88 6.29
CA ILE A 16 -1.99 -1.86 7.34
C ILE A 16 -3.08 -0.79 7.20
N CYS A 17 -3.30 -0.26 6.01
CA CYS A 17 -4.38 0.69 5.76
C CYS A 17 -5.76 0.10 6.02
N TYR A 18 -5.98 -1.18 5.71
CA TYR A 18 -7.22 -1.89 6.01
C TYR A 18 -7.47 -1.99 7.52
N ILE A 19 -6.44 -2.34 8.30
CA ILE A 19 -6.53 -2.42 9.76
C ILE A 19 -6.83 -1.04 10.36
N ILE A 20 -6.08 0.00 9.98
CA ILE A 20 -6.31 1.38 10.44
C ILE A 20 -7.76 1.82 10.16
N TYR A 21 -8.25 1.53 8.96
CA TYR A 21 -9.63 1.84 8.59
C TYR A 21 -10.65 1.08 9.45
N GLY A 22 -10.44 -0.21 9.70
CA GLY A 22 -11.31 -1.00 10.59
C GLY A 22 -11.38 -0.42 12.00
N PHE A 23 -10.24 -0.02 12.56
CA PHE A 23 -10.18 0.68 13.85
C PHE A 23 -10.87 2.04 13.82
N ARG A 24 -10.72 2.81 12.73
CA ARG A 24 -11.42 4.08 12.58
C ARG A 24 -12.94 3.89 12.62
N GLN A 25 -13.47 2.87 11.94
CA GLN A 25 -14.90 2.54 11.97
C GLN A 25 -15.37 2.09 13.36
N SER A 26 -14.57 1.29 14.09
CA SER A 26 -14.93 0.88 15.45
C SER A 26 -14.98 2.06 16.43
N ILE A 27 -14.11 3.05 16.27
CA ILE A 27 -14.10 4.26 17.12
C ILE A 27 -15.30 5.17 16.82
N PHE A 28 -15.66 5.34 15.55
CA PHE A 28 -16.86 6.11 15.20
C PHE A 28 -18.16 5.45 15.68
N SER A 29 -18.15 4.13 15.93
CA SER A 29 -19.31 3.37 16.43
C SER A 29 -19.29 3.13 17.95
N GLN A 30 -18.14 3.26 18.61
CA GLN A 30 -17.98 3.09 20.06
C GLN A 30 -17.21 4.27 20.64
N ALA A 31 -17.88 5.11 21.42
CA ALA A 31 -17.35 6.34 22.00
C ALA A 31 -16.21 6.14 23.03
N ASP A 32 -15.86 4.88 23.39
CA ASP A 32 -14.97 4.55 24.51
C ASP A 32 -13.50 4.36 24.14
N ILE A 33 -13.14 4.32 22.85
CA ILE A 33 -11.73 4.21 22.45
C ILE A 33 -11.14 5.63 22.30
N PRO A 34 -10.08 5.97 23.05
CA PRO A 34 -9.49 7.30 22.97
C PRO A 34 -8.87 7.55 21.60
N VAL A 35 -9.23 8.67 20.98
CA VAL A 35 -8.71 9.15 19.67
C VAL A 35 -7.18 9.11 19.60
N THR A 36 -6.50 9.29 20.73
CA THR A 36 -5.04 9.18 20.88
C THR A 36 -4.49 7.81 20.44
N VAL A 37 -5.20 6.71 20.70
CA VAL A 37 -4.76 5.36 20.30
C VAL A 37 -4.83 5.18 18.79
N LEU A 38 -5.88 5.71 18.14
CA LEU A 38 -5.98 5.71 16.67
C LEU A 38 -4.85 6.51 16.05
N PHE A 39 -4.57 7.70 16.58
CA PHE A 39 -3.51 8.55 16.08
C PHE A 39 -2.14 7.86 16.17
N LEU A 40 -1.83 7.23 17.32
CA LEU A 40 -0.59 6.46 17.47
C LEU A 40 -0.51 5.27 16.49
N LEU A 41 -1.62 4.56 16.30
CA LEU A 41 -1.69 3.46 15.33
C LEU A 41 -1.46 3.93 13.89
N GLU A 42 -2.06 5.07 13.50
CA GLU A 42 -1.85 5.72 12.20
C GLU A 42 -0.37 6.09 12.02
N CYS A 43 0.25 6.74 13.00
CA CYS A 43 1.67 7.11 12.96
C CYS A 43 2.58 5.88 12.76
N VAL A 44 2.41 4.84 13.58
CA VAL A 44 3.21 3.60 13.46
C VAL A 44 2.98 2.94 12.11
N GLY A 45 1.73 2.85 11.66
CA GLY A 45 1.38 2.27 10.36
C GLY A 45 2.05 3.01 9.20
N TYR A 46 2.02 4.34 9.19
CA TYR A 46 2.67 5.13 8.15
C TYR A 46 4.20 5.02 8.18
N CYS A 47 4.82 4.93 9.36
CA CYS A 47 6.25 4.65 9.47
C CYS A 47 6.61 3.28 8.86
N VAL A 48 5.82 2.24 9.14
CA VAL A 48 6.02 0.90 8.57
C VAL A 48 5.85 0.92 7.05
N ILE A 49 4.82 1.60 6.52
CA ILE A 49 4.61 1.77 5.08
C ILE A 49 5.82 2.46 4.43
N GLY A 50 6.37 3.50 5.06
CA GLY A 50 7.58 4.18 4.60
C GLY A 50 8.79 3.24 4.53
N MET A 51 8.99 2.39 5.54
CA MET A 51 10.07 1.40 5.50
C MET A 51 9.87 0.34 4.42
N LEU A 52 8.63 -0.14 4.24
CA LEU A 52 8.29 -1.08 3.17
C LEU A 52 8.58 -0.50 1.78
N LEU A 53 8.27 0.78 1.57
CA LEU A 53 8.58 1.47 0.32
C LEU A 53 10.08 1.45 0.02
N LEU A 54 10.91 1.82 1.00
CA LEU A 54 12.37 1.82 0.84
C LEU A 54 12.92 0.42 0.50
N ILE A 55 12.41 -0.59 1.20
CA ILE A 55 12.78 -1.99 0.98
C ILE A 55 12.42 -2.45 -0.44
N VAL A 56 11.21 -2.14 -0.90
CA VAL A 56 10.73 -2.49 -2.25
C VAL A 56 11.51 -1.76 -3.31
N SER A 57 11.71 -0.45 -3.16
CA SER A 57 12.51 0.35 -4.09
C SER A 57 13.94 -0.20 -4.24
N GLU A 58 14.57 -0.60 -3.13
CA GLU A 58 15.91 -1.18 -3.15
C GLU A 58 15.94 -2.56 -3.83
N ALA A 59 14.90 -3.38 -3.63
CA ALA A 59 14.77 -4.68 -4.28
C ALA A 59 14.60 -4.53 -5.80
N ILE A 60 13.75 -3.60 -6.24
CA ILE A 60 13.54 -3.29 -7.67
C ILE A 60 14.84 -2.78 -8.29
N ARG A 61 15.53 -1.85 -7.62
CA ARG A 61 16.79 -1.28 -8.12
C ARG A 61 17.85 -2.35 -8.38
N LYS A 62 17.99 -3.32 -7.46
CA LYS A 62 18.94 -4.44 -7.60
C LYS A 62 18.61 -5.39 -8.74
N GLU A 63 17.33 -5.59 -9.03
CA GLU A 63 16.85 -6.62 -9.97
C GLU A 63 16.25 -6.01 -11.25
N ARG A 64 16.49 -4.73 -11.55
CA ARG A 64 15.79 -3.98 -12.63
C ARG A 64 15.97 -4.53 -14.05
N ARG A 65 17.07 -5.24 -14.30
CA ARG A 65 17.37 -5.82 -15.63
C ARG A 65 16.60 -7.12 -15.86
N ASP A 66 16.08 -7.73 -14.80
CA ASP A 66 15.31 -8.97 -14.85
C ASP A 66 13.90 -8.70 -15.37
N GLN A 67 13.48 -9.48 -16.37
CA GLN A 67 12.13 -9.37 -16.94
C GLN A 67 11.05 -9.76 -15.93
N GLY A 68 11.33 -10.73 -15.06
CA GLY A 68 10.40 -11.13 -13.99
C GLY A 68 10.10 -9.98 -13.03
N THR A 69 11.11 -9.22 -12.62
CA THR A 69 10.94 -8.01 -11.78
C THR A 69 10.04 -6.98 -12.43
N LYS A 70 10.17 -6.74 -13.74
CA LYS A 70 9.31 -5.81 -14.50
C LYS A 70 7.86 -6.29 -14.53
N ILE A 71 7.64 -7.59 -14.74
CA ILE A 71 6.31 -8.19 -14.71
C ILE A 71 5.69 -8.01 -13.32
N LEU A 72 6.43 -8.29 -12.25
CA LEU A 72 5.95 -8.13 -10.87
C LEU A 72 5.56 -6.67 -10.57
N CYS A 73 6.39 -5.70 -10.96
CA CYS A 73 6.05 -4.28 -10.82
C CYS A 73 4.80 -3.92 -11.63
N GLY A 74 4.64 -4.47 -12.84
CA GLY A 74 3.44 -4.27 -13.65
C GLY A 74 2.18 -4.85 -12.98
N VAL A 75 2.29 -6.02 -12.35
CA VAL A 75 1.21 -6.64 -11.58
C VAL A 75 0.81 -5.74 -10.40
N ASP A 76 1.77 -5.19 -9.66
CA ASP A 76 1.51 -4.26 -8.54
C ASP A 76 0.82 -2.95 -8.98
N ILE A 77 0.93 -2.58 -10.25
CA ILE A 77 0.23 -1.41 -10.82
C ILE A 77 -1.17 -1.81 -11.29
N ILE A 78 -1.29 -2.91 -12.02
CA ILE A 78 -2.55 -3.31 -12.69
C ILE A 78 -3.56 -3.86 -11.69
N VAL A 79 -3.14 -4.72 -10.76
CA VAL A 79 -4.07 -5.41 -9.84
C VAL A 79 -4.84 -4.43 -8.96
N PRO A 80 -4.21 -3.45 -8.28
CA PRO A 80 -4.96 -2.47 -7.50
C PRO A 80 -5.91 -1.64 -8.35
N LEU A 81 -5.51 -1.23 -9.56
CA LEU A 81 -6.39 -0.50 -10.49
C LEU A 81 -7.65 -1.31 -10.85
N VAL A 82 -7.48 -2.60 -11.16
CA VAL A 82 -8.60 -3.49 -11.47
C VAL A 82 -9.53 -3.61 -10.27
N ILE A 83 -8.99 -3.90 -9.08
CA ILE A 83 -9.78 -3.98 -7.83
C ILE A 83 -10.55 -2.68 -7.61
N TRP A 84 -9.92 -1.54 -7.86
CA TRP A 84 -10.51 -0.23 -7.62
C TRP A 84 -11.63 0.09 -8.62
N ILE A 85 -11.43 -0.19 -9.90
CA ILE A 85 -12.48 -0.04 -10.94
C ILE A 85 -13.69 -0.92 -10.62
N PHE A 86 -13.47 -2.18 -10.23
CA PHE A 86 -14.56 -3.08 -9.81
C PHE A 86 -15.24 -2.59 -8.53
N GLY A 87 -14.47 -2.09 -7.57
CA GLY A 87 -14.97 -1.53 -6.32
C GLY A 87 -15.85 -0.29 -6.52
N ILE A 88 -15.42 0.63 -7.40
CA ILE A 88 -16.20 1.83 -7.76
C ILE A 88 -17.52 1.42 -8.43
N LYS A 89 -17.46 0.48 -9.38
CA LYS A 89 -18.67 -0.02 -10.09
C LYS A 89 -19.69 -0.68 -9.17
N THR A 90 -19.25 -1.30 -8.09
CA THR A 90 -20.11 -2.03 -7.14
C THR A 90 -20.59 -1.18 -5.97
N GLY A 91 -20.13 0.08 -5.84
CA GLY A 91 -20.48 0.98 -4.74
C GLY A 91 -19.85 0.63 -3.38
N ASN A 92 -19.21 -0.54 -3.25
CA ASN A 92 -18.65 -1.07 -2.00
C ASN A 92 -17.34 -0.40 -1.55
N PHE A 93 -16.72 0.44 -2.38
CA PHE A 93 -15.35 0.94 -2.14
C PHE A 93 -15.26 2.38 -1.60
N ILE A 94 -16.39 3.06 -1.39
CA ILE A 94 -16.43 4.51 -1.13
C ILE A 94 -15.75 4.91 0.20
N MET A 95 -15.69 4.02 1.19
CA MET A 95 -15.11 4.37 2.49
C MET A 95 -13.62 4.03 2.65
N MET A 96 -13.04 3.14 1.82
CA MET A 96 -11.62 2.75 1.91
C MET A 96 -10.70 3.43 0.89
N THR A 97 -11.29 4.24 0.00
CA THR A 97 -10.63 4.93 -1.12
C THR A 97 -9.38 5.68 -0.70
N ASN A 98 -9.42 6.51 0.34
CA ASN A 98 -8.30 7.40 0.66
C ASN A 98 -7.01 6.65 1.04
N GLY A 99 -7.10 5.62 1.89
CA GLY A 99 -5.94 4.82 2.29
C GLY A 99 -5.38 3.97 1.14
N PHE A 100 -6.26 3.36 0.36
CA PHE A 100 -5.87 2.57 -0.82
C PHE A 100 -5.21 3.44 -1.90
N VAL A 101 -5.75 4.62 -2.16
CA VAL A 101 -5.18 5.60 -3.11
C VAL A 101 -3.80 6.02 -2.69
N PHE A 102 -3.64 6.34 -1.40
CA PHE A 102 -2.34 6.73 -0.85
C PHE A 102 -1.29 5.63 -1.08
N VAL A 103 -1.57 4.39 -0.67
CA VAL A 103 -0.63 3.26 -0.86
C VAL A 103 -0.32 3.06 -2.34
N TYR A 104 -1.33 3.09 -3.21
CA TYR A 104 -1.16 2.94 -4.64
C TYR A 104 -0.16 3.96 -5.21
N PHE A 105 -0.39 5.26 -4.99
CA PHE A 105 0.45 6.29 -5.58
C PHE A 105 1.84 6.36 -4.95
N VAL A 106 1.97 6.08 -3.66
CA VAL A 106 3.28 6.04 -2.99
C VAL A 106 4.15 4.92 -3.56
N PHE A 107 3.61 3.71 -3.71
CA PHE A 107 4.36 2.60 -4.29
C PHE A 107 4.61 2.79 -5.79
N LEU A 108 3.64 3.32 -6.55
CA LEU A 108 3.84 3.66 -7.95
C LEU A 108 5.00 4.66 -8.12
N GLY A 109 5.02 5.73 -7.31
CA GLY A 109 6.11 6.68 -7.28
C GLY A 109 7.46 6.04 -6.94
N GLY A 110 7.48 5.15 -5.94
CA GLY A 110 8.68 4.40 -5.56
C GLY A 110 9.21 3.47 -6.66
N ILE A 111 8.31 2.76 -7.36
CA ILE A 111 8.63 1.90 -8.51
C ILE A 111 9.22 2.75 -9.64
N LEU A 112 8.52 3.82 -10.05
CA LEU A 112 8.96 4.72 -11.12
C LEU A 112 10.32 5.34 -10.82
N TYR A 113 10.51 5.84 -9.60
CA TYR A 113 11.79 6.40 -9.16
C TYR A 113 12.92 5.38 -9.25
N SER A 114 12.67 4.13 -8.82
CA SER A 114 13.66 3.05 -8.83
C SER A 114 14.03 2.59 -10.25
N ILE A 115 13.14 2.80 -11.21
CA ILE A 115 13.37 2.50 -12.63
C ILE A 115 14.11 3.67 -13.32
N ILE A 116 13.72 4.93 -13.04
CA ILE A 116 14.18 6.13 -13.76
C ILE A 116 15.54 6.63 -13.27
N LYS A 117 15.76 6.76 -11.95
CA LYS A 117 16.96 7.41 -11.39
C LYS A 117 18.16 6.47 -11.28
N SER A 118 18.31 5.51 -12.19
CA SER A 118 19.41 4.53 -12.19
C SER A 118 19.94 4.28 -13.59
#